data_AF-A0A3D2TR48-F1
#
_entry.id   AF-A0A3D2TR48-F1
#
_cell.length_a   1.000
_cell.length_b   1.000
_cell.length_c   1.000
_cell.angle_alpha   90.00
_cell.angle_beta   90.00
_cell.angle_gamma   90.00
#
_symmetry.space_group_name_H-M   'P 1'
#
loop_
_entity.id
_entity.type
_entity.pdbx_description
1 polymer ?
#
loop_
_entity_poly.entity_id
_entity_poly.type
_entity_poly.pdbx_seq_one_letter_code
_entity_poly.pdbx_strand_id
1 'polypeptide(L)'
;MGIFDDVLNSAKTGNFEEVLTKTKTYAEDAAKKSAERLEISKKKIELLDSKTKLVKAYENYGRLQYALVEGDEVSPEELKSLEEEIQLQKNRTEYLDAEVEELRQKFLDSLSRKNQKIYERETRRSEKEAVRQARRDARHPSPDISIDAEENDE
;
A
#
# COMPACT_ATOMS: atom_id res chain seq x y z
N MET A 1 14.60 8.89 11.94
CA MET A 1 13.82 9.97 12.59
C MET A 1 12.51 10.08 11.84
N GLY A 2 11.39 9.89 12.54
CA GLY A 2 10.06 9.83 11.89
C GLY A 2 9.51 11.21 11.53
N ILE A 3 8.49 11.27 10.67
CA ILE A 3 7.74 12.51 10.36
C ILE A 3 7.23 13.21 11.64
N PHE A 4 6.92 12.43 12.68
CA PHE A 4 6.55 12.94 14.00
C PHE A 4 7.71 13.68 14.70
N ASP A 5 8.94 13.20 14.60
CA ASP A 5 10.11 13.89 15.15
C ASP A 5 10.37 15.20 14.41
N ASP A 6 10.22 15.20 13.08
CA ASP A 6 10.38 16.39 12.23
C ASP A 6 9.33 17.46 12.52
N VAL A 7 8.06 17.05 12.71
CA VAL A 7 6.96 17.97 13.09
C VAL A 7 7.21 18.55 14.49
N LEU A 8 7.57 17.71 15.45
CA LEU A 8 7.83 18.14 16.83
C LEU A 8 9.05 19.06 16.92
N ASN A 9 10.10 18.80 16.15
CA ASN A 9 11.28 19.66 16.07
C ASN A 9 10.98 21.00 15.37
N SER A 10 10.18 21.03 14.30
CA SER A 10 9.75 22.30 13.67
C SER A 10 8.80 23.14 14.55
N ALA A 11 8.01 22.49 15.42
CA ALA A 11 7.19 23.18 16.41
C ALA A 11 8.07 23.83 17.51
N LYS A 12 9.13 23.14 17.93
CA LYS A 12 10.11 23.66 18.91
C LYS A 12 10.93 24.84 18.38
N THR A 13 11.11 24.97 17.06
CA THR A 13 11.83 26.09 16.43
C THR A 13 10.94 27.27 16.04
N GLY A 14 9.64 27.23 16.36
CA GLY A 14 8.70 28.32 16.09
C GLY A 14 8.16 28.39 14.65
N ASN A 15 8.41 27.38 13.81
CA ASN A 15 8.01 27.38 12.40
C ASN A 15 6.61 26.78 12.19
N PHE A 16 5.59 27.42 12.79
CA PHE A 16 4.22 26.92 12.87
C PHE A 16 3.55 26.67 11.50
N GLU A 17 3.83 27.53 10.51
CA GLU A 17 3.31 27.39 9.14
C GLU A 17 3.83 26.12 8.45
N GLU A 18 5.09 25.75 8.72
CA GLU A 18 5.70 24.51 8.21
C GLU A 18 5.07 23.27 8.87
N VAL A 19 4.74 23.37 10.16
CA VAL A 19 4.03 22.30 10.89
C VAL A 19 2.61 22.11 10.35
N LEU A 20 1.87 23.19 10.15
CA LEU A 20 0.51 23.15 9.62
C LEU A 20 0.46 22.55 8.21
N THR A 21 1.36 22.98 7.33
CA THR A 21 1.45 22.45 5.96
C THR A 21 1.79 20.97 5.94
N LYS A 22 2.79 20.51 6.71
CA LYS A 22 3.11 19.08 6.84
C LYS A 22 1.95 18.25 7.37
N THR A 23 1.25 18.77 8.38
CA THR A 23 0.09 18.09 9.00
C THR A 23 -1.06 17.95 8.01
N LYS A 24 -1.36 19.01 7.26
CA LYS A 24 -2.37 19.00 6.20
C LYS A 24 -2.04 17.96 5.13
N THR A 25 -0.80 17.96 4.61
CA THR A 25 -0.36 16.98 3.62
C THR A 25 -0.46 15.54 4.14
N TYR A 26 -0.08 15.31 5.40
CA TYR A 26 -0.21 13.99 6.01
C TYR A 26 -1.68 13.54 6.12
N ALA A 27 -2.57 14.43 6.57
CA ALA A 27 -3.99 14.13 6.69
C ALA A 27 -4.62 13.80 5.33
N GLU A 28 -4.30 14.56 4.29
CA GLU A 28 -4.75 14.31 2.91
C GLU A 28 -4.23 12.95 2.39
N ASP A 29 -2.95 12.64 2.63
CA ASP A 29 -2.34 11.37 2.25
C ASP A 29 -2.98 10.17 2.99
N ALA A 30 -3.24 10.32 4.29
CA ALA A 30 -3.90 9.30 5.10
C ALA A 30 -5.34 9.07 4.63
N ALA A 31 -6.08 10.15 4.36
CA ALA A 31 -7.43 10.08 3.83
C ALA A 31 -7.47 9.36 2.47
N LYS A 32 -6.54 9.68 1.56
CA LYS A 32 -6.44 9.01 0.25
C LYS A 32 -6.19 7.51 0.39
N LYS A 33 -5.20 7.10 1.20
CA LYS A 33 -4.89 5.68 1.43
C LYS A 33 -6.06 4.95 2.09
N SER A 34 -6.76 5.62 3.00
CA SER A 34 -7.96 5.06 3.64
C SER A 34 -9.08 4.84 2.62
N ALA A 35 -9.29 5.79 1.72
CA ALA A 35 -10.29 5.67 0.64
C ALA A 35 -9.96 4.50 -0.30
N GLU A 36 -8.70 4.38 -0.76
CA GLU A 36 -8.25 3.27 -1.61
C GLU A 36 -8.45 1.90 -0.94
N ARG A 37 -8.13 1.78 0.36
CA ARG A 37 -8.36 0.55 1.14
C ARG A 37 -9.84 0.23 1.31
N LEU A 38 -10.67 1.26 1.49
CA LEU A 38 -12.11 1.09 1.63
C LEU A 38 -12.73 0.58 0.31
N GLU A 39 -12.28 1.11 -0.82
CA GLU A 39 -12.70 0.65 -2.15
C GLU A 39 -12.35 -0.82 -2.40
N ILE A 40 -11.11 -1.22 -2.11
CA ILE A 40 -10.70 -2.64 -2.16
C ILE A 40 -11.60 -3.50 -1.26
N SER A 41 -11.94 -3.02 -0.07
CA SER A 41 -12.78 -3.76 0.88
C SER A 41 -14.20 -3.94 0.37
N LYS A 42 -14.80 -2.90 -0.24
CA LYS A 42 -16.11 -2.98 -0.89
C LYS A 42 -16.13 -4.02 -2.01
N LYS A 43 -15.12 -3.99 -2.89
CA LYS A 43 -15.00 -4.96 -3.99
C LYS A 43 -14.80 -6.39 -3.52
N LYS A 44 -14.06 -6.60 -2.44
CA LYS A 44 -13.95 -7.93 -1.80
C LYS A 44 -15.27 -8.43 -1.25
N ILE A 45 -16.10 -7.55 -0.68
CA ILE A 45 -17.43 -7.94 -0.20
C ILE A 45 -18.31 -8.37 -1.39
N GLU A 46 -18.31 -7.61 -2.48
CA GLU A 46 -19.00 -8.01 -3.72
C GLU A 46 -18.52 -9.36 -4.25
N LEU A 47 -17.20 -9.59 -4.23
CA LEU A 47 -16.59 -10.86 -4.64
C LEU A 47 -17.04 -12.02 -3.76
N LEU A 48 -17.08 -11.83 -2.44
CA LEU A 48 -17.52 -12.86 -1.49
C LEU A 48 -19.01 -13.18 -1.65
N ASP A 49 -19.85 -12.17 -1.91
CA ASP A 49 -21.26 -12.37 -2.21
C ASP A 49 -21.44 -13.20 -3.50
N SER A 50 -20.72 -12.84 -4.57
CA SER A 50 -20.71 -13.59 -5.84
C SER A 50 -20.24 -15.04 -5.65
N LYS A 51 -19.17 -15.26 -4.88
CA LYS A 51 -18.67 -16.62 -4.55
C LYS A 51 -19.71 -17.42 -3.76
N THR A 52 -20.40 -16.77 -2.82
CA THR A 52 -21.46 -17.42 -2.03
C THR A 52 -22.64 -17.84 -2.90
N LYS A 53 -23.06 -16.98 -3.82
CA LYS A 53 -24.11 -17.29 -4.81
C LYS A 53 -23.70 -18.45 -5.72
N LEU A 54 -22.46 -18.44 -6.20
CA LEU A 54 -21.92 -19.52 -7.03
C LEU A 54 -21.93 -20.87 -6.31
N VAL A 55 -21.50 -20.92 -5.05
CA VAL A 55 -21.53 -22.15 -4.23
C VAL A 55 -22.96 -22.68 -4.11
N LYS A 56 -23.92 -21.81 -3.77
CA LYS A 56 -25.33 -22.20 -3.66
C LYS A 56 -25.90 -22.71 -4.99
N ALA A 57 -25.53 -22.09 -6.10
CA ALA A 57 -25.96 -22.54 -7.43
C ALA A 57 -25.41 -23.95 -7.73
N TYR A 58 -24.14 -24.23 -7.40
CA TYR A 58 -23.57 -25.56 -7.52
C TYR A 58 -24.23 -26.59 -6.60
N GLU A 59 -24.50 -26.24 -5.33
CA GLU A 59 -25.20 -27.13 -4.39
C GLU A 59 -26.59 -27.50 -4.91
N ASN A 60 -27.36 -26.51 -5.39
CA ASN A 60 -28.69 -26.72 -5.95
C ASN A 60 -28.64 -27.56 -7.24
N TYR A 61 -27.69 -27.28 -8.13
CA TYR A 61 -27.50 -28.06 -9.35
C TYR A 61 -27.15 -29.52 -9.04
N GLY A 62 -26.20 -29.73 -8.13
CA GLY A 62 -25.81 -31.08 -7.68
C GLY A 62 -26.98 -31.84 -7.06
N ARG A 63 -27.83 -31.17 -6.26
CA ARG A 63 -29.04 -31.76 -5.70
C ARG A 63 -30.01 -32.24 -6.78
N LEU A 64 -30.28 -31.41 -7.79
CA LEU A 64 -31.17 -31.79 -8.90
C LEU A 64 -30.56 -32.93 -9.74
N GLN A 65 -29.26 -32.89 -10.00
CA GLN A 65 -28.58 -33.96 -10.71
C GLN A 65 -28.60 -35.28 -9.94
N TYR A 66 -28.51 -35.24 -8.61
CA TYR A 66 -28.62 -36.44 -7.78
C TYR A 66 -30.05 -36.99 -7.76
N ALA A 67 -31.08 -36.13 -7.71
CA ALA A 67 -32.47 -36.57 -7.80
C ALA A 67 -32.75 -37.36 -9.10
N LEU A 68 -32.20 -36.92 -10.24
CA LEU A 68 -32.26 -37.69 -11.49
C LEU A 68 -31.62 -39.09 -11.37
N VAL A 69 -30.53 -39.22 -10.61
CA VAL A 69 -29.88 -40.52 -10.35
C VAL A 69 -30.77 -41.42 -9.47
N GLU A 70 -31.50 -40.83 -8.52
CA GLU A 70 -32.48 -41.53 -7.69
C GLU A 70 -33.76 -41.94 -8.46
N GLY A 71 -33.92 -41.43 -9.70
CA GLY A 71 -35.05 -41.71 -10.57
C GLY A 71 -36.21 -40.73 -10.41
N ASP A 72 -36.00 -39.62 -9.69
CA ASP A 72 -36.99 -38.56 -9.56
C ASP A 72 -37.09 -37.74 -10.86
N GLU A 73 -38.27 -37.19 -11.09
CA GLU A 73 -38.51 -36.27 -12.21
C GLU A 73 -38.03 -34.87 -11.85
N VAL A 74 -37.13 -34.31 -12.67
CA VAL A 74 -36.57 -32.97 -12.51
C VAL A 74 -36.90 -32.13 -13.74
N SER A 75 -37.36 -30.89 -13.52
CA SER A 75 -37.64 -29.96 -14.61
C SER A 75 -36.36 -29.61 -15.39
N PRO A 76 -36.36 -29.80 -16.73
CA PRO A 76 -35.26 -29.34 -17.58
C PRO A 76 -35.03 -27.83 -17.52
N GLU A 77 -36.11 -27.05 -17.34
CA GLU A 77 -36.04 -25.59 -17.21
C GLU A 77 -35.33 -25.17 -15.92
N GLU A 78 -35.59 -25.86 -14.80
CA GLU A 78 -34.93 -25.58 -13.53
C GLU A 78 -33.42 -25.86 -13.60
N LEU A 79 -33.04 -26.99 -14.21
CA LEU A 79 -31.64 -27.32 -14.47
C LEU A 79 -30.96 -26.27 -15.34
N LYS A 80 -31.59 -25.88 -16.46
CA LYS A 80 -31.05 -24.87 -17.36
C LYS A 80 -30.89 -23.52 -16.67
N SER A 81 -31.86 -23.11 -15.86
CA SER A 81 -31.77 -21.85 -15.10
C SER A 81 -30.59 -21.86 -14.12
N LEU A 82 -30.31 -23.00 -13.47
CA LEU A 82 -29.16 -23.14 -12.58
C LEU A 82 -27.84 -23.14 -13.35
N GLU A 83 -27.77 -23.74 -14.54
CA GLU A 83 -26.57 -23.69 -15.40
C GLU A 83 -26.25 -22.25 -15.83
N GLU A 84 -27.28 -21.49 -16.22
CA GLU A 84 -27.15 -20.08 -16.56
C GLU A 84 -26.67 -19.24 -15.36
N GLU A 85 -27.24 -19.47 -14.17
CA GLU A 85 -26.81 -18.80 -12.93
C GLU A 85 -25.37 -19.16 -12.55
N ILE A 86 -24.97 -20.43 -12.66
CA ILE A 86 -23.58 -20.87 -12.43
C ILE A 86 -22.66 -20.12 -13.38
N GLN A 87 -22.97 -20.08 -14.67
CA GLN A 87 -22.11 -19.42 -15.64
C GLN A 87 -22.01 -17.91 -15.39
N LEU A 88 -23.12 -17.26 -15.03
CA LEU A 88 -23.15 -15.86 -14.65
C LEU A 88 -22.26 -15.60 -13.43
N GLN A 89 -22.42 -16.37 -12.35
CA GLN A 89 -21.67 -16.15 -11.11
C GLN A 89 -20.18 -16.52 -11.26
N LYS A 90 -19.82 -17.47 -12.12
CA LYS A 90 -18.41 -17.74 -12.49
C LYS A 90 -17.78 -16.51 -13.14
N ASN A 91 -18.41 -15.99 -14.20
CA ASN A 91 -17.92 -14.82 -14.92
C ASN A 91 -17.81 -13.61 -13.98
N ARG A 92 -18.81 -13.41 -13.12
CA ARG A 92 -18.81 -12.31 -12.14
C ARG A 92 -17.71 -12.47 -11.10
N THR A 93 -17.48 -13.68 -10.62
CA THR A 93 -16.42 -14.00 -9.66
C THR A 93 -15.05 -13.71 -10.27
N GLU A 94 -14.78 -14.20 -11.49
CA GLU A 94 -13.51 -13.98 -12.20
C GLU A 94 -13.25 -12.48 -12.43
N TYR A 95 -14.27 -11.74 -12.89
CA TYR A 95 -14.17 -10.29 -13.08
C TYR A 95 -13.84 -9.55 -11.77
N LEU A 96 -14.56 -9.84 -10.69
CA LEU A 96 -14.35 -9.18 -9.40
C LEU A 96 -13.01 -9.56 -8.77
N ASP A 97 -12.54 -10.79 -8.96
CA ASP A 97 -11.23 -11.23 -8.48
C ASP A 97 -10.11 -10.43 -9.17
N ALA A 98 -10.20 -10.28 -10.51
CA ALA A 98 -9.29 -9.45 -11.28
C ALA A 98 -9.34 -7.96 -10.86
N GLU A 99 -10.53 -7.40 -10.65
CA GLU A 99 -10.70 -6.00 -10.24
C GLU A 99 -10.10 -5.75 -8.83
N VAL A 100 -10.31 -6.68 -7.89
CA VAL A 100 -9.70 -6.62 -6.55
C VAL A 100 -8.17 -6.66 -6.64
N GLU A 101 -7.62 -7.50 -7.51
CA GLU A 101 -6.17 -7.61 -7.65
C GLU A 101 -5.56 -6.39 -8.35
N GLU A 102 -6.24 -5.84 -9.36
CA GLU A 102 -5.83 -4.59 -10.00
C GLU A 102 -5.81 -3.42 -9.00
N LEU A 103 -6.85 -3.28 -8.17
CA LEU A 103 -6.90 -2.25 -7.13
C LEU A 103 -5.80 -2.44 -6.08
N ARG A 104 -5.53 -3.70 -5.69
CA ARG A 104 -4.41 -4.02 -4.78
C ARG A 104 -3.06 -3.64 -5.39
N GLN A 105 -2.82 -3.99 -6.66
CA GLN A 105 -1.57 -3.68 -7.32
C GLN A 105 -1.39 -2.16 -7.46
N LYS A 106 -2.43 -1.43 -7.86
CA LYS A 106 -2.43 0.05 -7.90
C LYS A 106 -2.10 0.65 -6.53
N PHE A 107 -2.65 0.10 -5.45
CA PHE A 107 -2.35 0.55 -4.09
C PHE A 107 -0.89 0.28 -3.70
N LEU A 108 -0.35 -0.91 -4.02
CA LEU A 108 1.05 -1.25 -3.75
C LEU A 108 2.02 -0.38 -4.57
N ASP A 109 1.74 -0.16 -5.85
CA ASP A 109 2.54 0.71 -6.71
C ASP A 109 2.58 2.16 -6.19
N SER A 110 1.44 2.65 -5.72
CA SER A 110 1.32 3.97 -5.08
C SER A 110 2.24 4.09 -3.84
N LEU A 111 2.29 3.04 -3.00
CA LEU A 111 3.19 2.99 -1.85
C LEU A 111 4.67 2.95 -2.27
N SER A 112 5.02 2.09 -3.23
CA SER A 112 6.39 1.92 -3.72
C SER A 112 6.94 3.22 -4.32
N ARG A 113 6.18 3.88 -5.21
CA ARG A 113 6.57 5.17 -5.80
C ARG A 113 6.77 6.25 -4.74
N LYS A 114 5.96 6.23 -3.67
CA LYS A 114 6.11 7.19 -2.57
C LYS A 114 7.37 6.91 -1.75
N ASN A 115 7.64 5.64 -1.43
CA ASN A 115 8.85 5.24 -0.70
C ASN A 115 10.12 5.61 -1.48
N GLN A 116 10.13 5.39 -2.80
CA GLN A 116 11.22 5.81 -3.67
C GLN A 116 11.46 7.33 -3.61
N LYS A 117 10.40 8.14 -3.71
CA LYS A 117 10.51 9.60 -3.59
C LYS A 117 11.04 10.07 -2.24
N ILE A 118 10.75 9.34 -1.17
CA ILE A 118 11.27 9.63 0.18
C ILE A 118 12.78 9.34 0.19
N TYR A 119 13.19 8.17 -0.28
CA TYR A 119 14.61 7.80 -0.38
C TYR A 119 15.42 8.80 -1.20
N GLU A 120 14.94 9.19 -2.40
CA GLU A 120 15.58 10.20 -3.26
C GLU A 120 15.68 11.58 -2.59
N ARG A 121 14.71 11.92 -1.72
CA ARG A 121 14.72 13.18 -0.99
C ARG A 121 15.73 13.15 0.16
N GLU A 122 15.85 12.02 0.85
CA GLU A 122 16.80 11.83 1.94
C GLU A 122 18.24 11.82 1.42
N THR A 123 18.52 11.10 0.32
CA THR A 123 19.86 11.10 -0.31
C THR A 123 20.27 12.50 -0.76
N ARG A 124 19.37 13.25 -1.42
CA ARG A 124 19.64 14.65 -1.80
C ARG A 124 19.86 15.57 -0.61
N ARG A 125 19.21 15.30 0.54
CA ARG A 125 19.42 16.08 1.77
C ARG A 125 20.80 15.78 2.37
N SER A 126 21.19 14.51 2.48
CA SER A 126 22.50 14.10 2.99
C SER A 126 23.64 14.61 2.12
N GLU A 127 23.49 14.55 0.80
CA GLU A 127 24.46 15.13 -0.14
C GLU A 127 24.65 16.64 0.07
N LYS A 128 23.55 17.39 0.22
CA LYS A 128 23.62 18.83 0.48
C LYS A 128 24.27 19.16 1.82
N GLU A 129 24.02 18.35 2.85
CA GLU A 129 24.66 18.52 4.16
C GLU A 129 26.16 18.20 4.12
N ALA A 130 26.56 17.12 3.44
CA ALA A 130 27.97 16.79 3.23
C ALA A 130 28.72 17.92 2.51
N VAL A 131 28.12 18.50 1.46
CA VAL A 131 28.69 19.66 0.75
C VAL A 131 28.80 20.89 1.66
N ARG A 132 27.81 21.15 2.52
CA ARG A 132 27.87 22.25 3.49
C ARG A 132 28.95 22.02 4.53
N GLN A 133 29.12 20.79 5.00
CA GLN A 133 30.14 20.44 5.98
C GLN A 133 31.54 20.61 5.40
N ALA A 134 31.80 20.06 4.21
CA ALA A 134 33.07 20.24 3.49
C ALA A 134 33.41 21.73 3.27
N ARG A 135 32.41 22.58 3.01
CA ARG A 135 32.59 24.04 2.88
C ARG A 135 32.89 24.75 4.20
N ARG A 136 32.49 24.19 5.36
CA ARG A 136 32.88 24.72 6.68
C ARG A 136 34.30 24.30 7.02
N ASP A 137 34.62 23.03 6.82
CA ASP A 137 35.95 22.47 7.09
C ASP A 137 37.03 23.17 6.24
N ALA A 138 36.71 23.54 4.99
CA ALA A 138 37.59 24.33 4.14
C ALA A 138 37.75 25.81 4.57
N ARG A 139 36.81 26.38 5.35
CA ARG A 139 36.91 27.77 5.86
C ARG A 139 37.60 27.86 7.22
N HIS A 140 37.53 26.80 8.00
CA HIS A 140 38.20 26.67 9.28
C HIS A 140 39.01 25.36 9.27
N PRO A 141 40.15 25.34 8.56
CA PRO A 141 41.04 24.19 8.61
C PRO A 141 41.43 23.96 10.08
N SER A 142 41.29 22.71 10.54
CA SER A 142 41.75 22.32 11.87
C SER A 142 43.22 22.73 12.04
N PRO A 143 43.63 23.30 13.18
CA PRO A 143 45.04 23.59 13.41
C PRO A 143 45.83 22.28 13.36
N ASP A 144 46.90 22.25 12.57
CA ASP A 144 47.87 21.15 12.57
C ASP A 144 48.40 21.01 14.00
N ILE A 145 47.97 19.96 14.71
CA ILE A 145 48.62 19.55 15.94
C ILE A 145 49.86 18.78 15.50
N SER A 146 50.93 19.51 15.22
CA SER A 146 52.27 18.95 15.14
C SER A 146 52.62 18.42 16.53
N ILE A 147 52.45 17.11 16.72
CA ILE A 147 53.03 16.39 17.84
C ILE A 147 54.51 16.30 17.53
N ASP A 148 55.28 17.24 18.04
CA ASP A 148 56.73 17.12 18.08
C ASP A 148 57.05 15.90 18.96
N ALA A 149 57.48 14.82 18.32
CA ALA A 149 58.08 13.69 19.00
C ALA A 149 59.46 14.14 19.50
N GLU A 150 59.50 14.73 20.70
CA GLU A 150 60.73 14.77 21.50
C GLU A 150 61.05 13.32 21.91
N GLU A 151 61.82 12.62 21.09
CA GLU A 151 62.59 11.46 21.54
C GLU A 151 63.77 11.98 22.38
N ASN A 152 63.62 11.81 23.70
CA ASN A 152 64.64 12.00 24.71
C ASN A 152 65.85 11.07 24.47
N ASP A 153 67.02 11.67 24.65
CA ASP A 153 68.25 11.15 25.27
C ASP A 153 68.89 9.85 24.76
N GLU A 154 70.10 10.01 24.19
CA GLU A 154 71.34 9.34 24.66
C GLU A 154 72.57 10.25 24.45
#